data_AF-A0A935TFD8-F1
#
_entry.id   AF-A0A935TFD8-F1
#
_cell.length_a   1.000
_cell.length_b   1.000
_cell.length_c   1.000
_cell.angle_alpha   90.00
_cell.angle_beta   90.00
_cell.angle_gamma   90.00
#
_symmetry.space_group_name_H-M   'P 1'
#
loop_
_entity.id
_entity.type
_entity.pdbx_description
1 polymer ?
#
loop_
_entity_poly.entity_id
_entity_poly.type
_entity_poly.pdbx_seq_one_letter_code
_entity_poly.pdbx_strand_id
1 'polypeptide(L)' 'MAPAEALQRLLDGHQRYAANTPNQRDFSTSRSARVQGQYPIAAILSCADLRVAPELAFDQGPGDLFEA' A
#
# COMPACT_ATOMS: atom_id res chain seq x y z
N MET A 1 13.08 3.44 6.35
CA MET A 1 12.28 2.37 6.97
C MET A 1 13.08 1.09 6.93
N ALA A 2 13.20 0.38 8.06
CA ALA A 2 13.87 -0.92 8.07
C ALA A 2 12.92 -2.02 7.54
N PRO A 3 13.42 -3.15 7.00
CA PRO A 3 12.56 -4.20 6.45
C PRO A 3 11.51 -4.73 7.44
N ALA A 4 11.88 -4.90 8.71
CA ALA A 4 10.94 -5.34 9.75
C ALA A 4 9.81 -4.33 9.99
N GLU A 5 10.12 -3.04 9.91
CA GLU A 5 9.14 -1.95 10.05
C GLU A 5 8.18 -1.90 8.84
N ALA A 6 8.71 -2.11 7.63
CA ALA A 6 7.89 -2.22 6.43
C ALA A 6 6.93 -3.41 6.50
N LEU A 7 7.43 -4.58 6.91
CA LEU A 7 6.60 -5.76 7.11
C LEU A 7 5.51 -5.52 8.16
N GLN A 8 5.85 -4.91 9.29
CA GLN A 8 4.86 -4.61 10.33
C GLN A 8 3.76 -3.67 9.80
N ARG A 9 4.13 -2.63 9.06
CA ARG A 9 3.16 -1.71 8.44
C ARG A 9 2.21 -2.43 7.46
N LEU A 10 2.70 -3.40 6.70
CA LEU A 10 1.85 -4.23 5.82
C LEU A 10 0.89 -5.09 6.64
N LEU A 11 1.39 -5.77 7.69
CA LEU A 11 0.56 -6.59 8.57
C LEU A 11 -0.55 -5.79 9.25
N ASP A 12 -0.22 -4.61 9.79
CA ASP A 12 -1.20 -3.72 10.42
C ASP A 12 -2.27 -3.25 9.42
N GLY A 13 -1.86 -2.96 8.19
CA GLY A 13 -2.78 -2.61 7.11
C GLY A 13 -3.67 -3.77 6.68
N HIS A 14 -3.11 -4.98 6.62
CA HIS A 14 -3.90 -6.18 6.35
C HIS A 14 -4.94 -6.45 7.44
N GLN A 15 -4.58 -6.24 8.71
CA GLN A 15 -5.53 -6.37 9.82
C GLN A 15 -6.69 -5.39 9.67
N ARG A 16 -6.44 -4.14 9.26
CA ARG A 16 -7.51 -3.16 8.98
C ARG A 16 -8.39 -3.57 7.80
N TYR A 17 -7.81 -4.10 6.73
CA TYR A 17 -8.56 -4.64 5.60
C TYR A 17 -9.46 -5.79 6.04
N ALA A 18 -8.93 -6.78 6.78
CA ALA A 18 -9.67 -7.94 7.27
C ALA A 18 -10.80 -7.57 8.25
N ALA A 19 -10.58 -6.53 9.07
CA ALA A 19 -11.59 -5.99 9.98
C ALA A 19 -12.63 -5.08 9.31
N ASN A 20 -12.48 -4.81 8.00
CA ASN A 20 -13.29 -3.85 7.25
C ASN A 20 -13.27 -2.42 7.86
N THR A 21 -12.10 -2.02 8.36
CA THR A 21 -11.83 -0.69 8.94
C THR A 21 -10.63 -0.01 8.24
N PRO A 22 -10.65 0.19 6.91
CA PRO A 22 -9.54 0.82 6.19
C PRO A 22 -9.40 2.31 6.55
N ASN A 23 -8.20 2.84 6.40
CA ASN A 23 -7.97 4.27 6.62
C ASN A 23 -8.52 5.11 5.47
N GLN A 24 -9.52 5.96 5.76
CA GLN A 24 -9.96 6.97 4.81
C GLN A 24 -8.88 8.04 4.62
N ARG A 25 -8.38 8.16 3.39
CA ARG A 25 -7.33 9.09 3.00
C ARG A 25 -7.70 9.78 1.70
N ASP A 26 -7.50 11.09 1.63
CA ASP A 26 -7.58 11.84 0.38
C ASP A 26 -6.21 11.85 -0.32
N PHE A 27 -6.09 11.08 -1.39
CA PHE A 27 -4.86 11.00 -2.18
C PHE A 27 -4.75 12.09 -3.26
N SER A 28 -5.77 12.92 -3.46
CA SER A 28 -5.77 13.95 -4.50
C SER A 28 -4.68 15.00 -4.26
N THR A 29 -4.48 15.39 -3.00
CA THR A 29 -3.52 16.42 -2.57
C THR A 29 -2.06 16.02 -2.82
N SER A 30 -1.74 14.73 -2.77
CA SER A 30 -0.39 14.19 -2.98
C SER A 30 -0.11 13.75 -4.42
N ARG A 31 -1.09 13.87 -5.34
CA ARG A 31 -0.97 13.36 -6.71
C ARG A 31 0.14 14.04 -7.52
N SER A 32 0.24 15.36 -7.46
CA SER A 32 1.26 16.12 -8.19
C SER A 32 2.67 15.85 -7.69
N ALA A 33 2.83 15.69 -6.37
CA ALA A 33 4.13 15.39 -5.74
C ALA A 33 4.70 14.03 -6.20
N ARG A 34 3.85 13.01 -6.40
CA ARG A 34 4.26 11.68 -6.87
C ARG A 34 4.86 11.66 -8.28
N VAL A 35 4.62 12.69 -9.09
CA VAL A 35 5.23 12.83 -10.41
C VAL A 35 6.74 13.09 -10.29
N GLN A 36 7.18 13.73 -9.20
CA GLN A 36 8.59 14.06 -8.97
C GLN A 36 9.40 12.85 -8.49
N GLY A 37 8.73 11.84 -7.91
CA GLY A 37 9.37 10.63 -7.43
C GLY A 37 8.45 9.81 -6.53
N GLN A 38 8.77 8.53 -6.39
CA GLN A 38 8.07 7.57 -5.54
C GLN A 38 9.10 6.76 -4.75
N TYR A 39 8.77 6.46 -3.50
CA TYR A 39 9.66 5.76 -2.57
C TYR A 39 8.87 4.63 -1.88
N PRO A 40 8.55 3.56 -2.62
CA PRO A 40 7.75 2.48 -2.08
C PRO A 40 8.47 1.79 -0.91
N ILE A 41 7.71 1.38 0.10
CA ILE A 41 8.23 0.68 1.28
C ILE A 41 8.48 -0.81 1.01
N ALA A 42 7.82 -1.37 -0.01
CA ALA A 42 7.92 -2.77 -0.38
C ALA A 42 7.61 -2.98 -1.88
N ALA A 43 8.18 -4.03 -2.45
CA ALA A 43 7.78 -4.60 -3.73
C ALA A 43 6.96 -5.87 -3.46
N ILE A 44 5.77 -5.95 -4.05
CA ILE A 44 4.86 -7.09 -3.93
C ILE A 44 4.81 -7.80 -5.27
N LEU A 45 5.19 -9.08 -5.28
CA LEU A 45 4.96 -9.99 -6.38
C LEU A 45 3.59 -10.63 -6.20
N SER A 46 2.64 -10.33 -7.07
CA SER A 46 1.24 -10.73 -6.91
C SER A 46 0.70 -11.53 -8.09
N CYS A 47 -0.42 -12.23 -7.89
CA CYS A 47 -1.17 -12.82 -8.99
C CYS A 47 -1.94 -11.72 -9.72
N ALA A 48 -1.99 -11.76 -11.05
CA ALA A 48 -2.80 -10.85 -11.87
C ALA A 48 -4.33 -11.11 -11.77
N ASP A 49 -4.79 -11.81 -10.72
CA ASP A 49 -6.21 -12.03 -10.44
C ASP A 49 -6.85 -10.70 -10.01
N LEU A 50 -7.91 -10.29 -10.71
CA LEU A 50 -8.60 -9.01 -10.47
C LEU A 50 -9.20 -8.87 -9.06
N ARG A 51 -9.33 -9.97 -8.32
CA ARG A 51 -9.81 -9.96 -6.92
C ARG A 51 -8.70 -9.62 -5.93
N VAL A 52 -7.44 -9.64 -6.37
CA VAL A 52 -6.27 -9.37 -5.53
C VAL A 52 -5.73 -8.00 -5.91
N ALA A 53 -5.95 -7.02 -5.05
CA ALA A 53 -5.38 -5.69 -5.15
C ALA A 53 -4.51 -5.44 -3.91
N PRO A 54 -3.18 -5.61 -4.00
CA PRO A 54 -2.30 -5.48 -2.84
C PRO A 54 -2.40 -4.13 -2.11
N GLU A 55 -2.58 -2.99 -2.78
CA GLU A 55 -2.78 -1.73 -2.05
C GLU A 55 -4.05 -1.73 -1.19
N LEU A 56 -5.11 -2.40 -1.64
CA LEU A 56 -6.33 -2.56 -0.83
C LEU A 56 -6.11 -3.58 0.28
N ALA A 57 -5.56 -4.75 -0.04
CA ALA A 57 -5.37 -5.86 0.89
C ALA A 57 -4.42 -5.51 2.05
N PHE A 58 -3.51 -4.55 1.83
CA PHE A 58 -2.59 -4.04 2.84
C PHE A 58 -2.93 -2.61 3.30
N ASP A 59 -4.07 -2.04 2.91
CA ASP A 59 -4.49 -0.66 3.23
C ASP A 59 -3.34 0.36 3.04
N GLN A 60 -2.68 0.32 1.88
CA GLN A 60 -1.63 1.26 1.49
C GLN A 60 -2.13 2.27 0.45
N GLY A 61 -1.43 3.39 0.31
CA GLY A 61 -1.75 4.44 -0.65
C GLY A 61 -0.97 4.33 -1.96
N PRO A 62 -1.33 5.11 -2.98
CA PRO A 62 -0.58 5.17 -4.24
C PRO A 62 0.88 5.57 -4.00
N GLY A 63 1.81 4.78 -4.54
CA GLY A 63 3.26 4.98 -4.41
C GLY A 63 3.88 4.44 -3.13
N ASP A 64 3.09 3.85 -2.21
CA ASP A 64 3.62 3.13 -1.04
C ASP A 64 4.12 1.73 -1.42
N LEU A 65 3.52 1.09 -2.43
CA LEU A 65 3.89 -0.24 -2.92
C LEU A 65 4.34 -0.17 -4.38
N PHE A 66 5.30 -1.02 -4.73
CA PHE A 66 5.58 -1.39 -6.10
C PHE A 66 4.96 -2.77 -6.38
N GLU A 67 4.12 -2.88 -7.39
CA GLU A 67 3.48 -4.14 -7.79
C GLU A 67 4.12 -4.71 -9.05
N ALA A 68 4.44 -6.00 -9.01
CA ALA A 68 4.97 -6.77 -10.12
C ALA A 68 4.22 -8.09 -10.30
#